data_AF-A0A2N1VZM8-F1
#
_entry.id   AF-A0A2N1VZM8-F1
#
_cell.length_a   1.000
_cell.length_b   1.000
_cell.length_c   1.000
_cell.angle_alpha   90.00
_cell.angle_beta   90.00
_cell.angle_gamma   90.00
#
_symmetry.space_group_name_H-M   'P 1'
#
loop_
_entity.id
_entity.type
_entity.pdbx_description
1 polymer ?
#
loop_
_entity_poly.entity_id
_entity_poly.type
_entity_poly.pdbx_seq_one_letter_code
_entity_poly.pdbx_strand_id
1 'polypeptide(L)'
;MQNLMEKYLGIGPELQSQLLYTVIILIVLWLFRKLIVKYIVDRLENQKERYQWTKTTKTITLIITLILLSRVWFGFFDQVGTFLGLLSAGIAIALKDLLVNLTGWVFILIRKPFKIGDRIQIDGVIGDVIDLRLFQFSVVEVGNWVDADQSTGRIIHIPNGMVYIKWQANYTAGFEYIWNEIPVLITFESNWKTAKNILNEAVKIHSINLTPEAEKQIKEASKKYMIIFNKLDPIVYTSVRDSGILLTIRYICHARRRRATEEKIWEEILVQFAKYDNIDFAYPTTRFYNNKNEGKGST
;
A
#
# COMPACT_ATOMS: atom_id res chain seq x y z
N MET A 1 -10.70 63.28 -22.29
CA MET A 1 -10.87 63.67 -20.87
C MET A 1 -9.66 63.28 -20.00
N GLN A 2 -8.88 62.23 -20.35
CA GLN A 2 -7.68 61.79 -19.62
C GLN A 2 -6.56 62.86 -19.54
N ASN A 3 -6.28 63.60 -20.62
CA ASN A 3 -5.16 64.57 -20.66
C ASN A 3 -5.40 65.91 -19.94
N LEU A 4 -6.61 66.20 -19.45
CA LEU A 4 -6.95 67.49 -18.82
C LEU A 4 -6.79 67.45 -17.29
N MET A 5 -7.11 66.31 -16.68
CA MET A 5 -7.02 66.11 -15.22
C MET A 5 -5.57 65.88 -14.76
N GLU A 6 -4.76 65.22 -15.58
CA GLU A 6 -3.34 64.95 -15.27
C GLU A 6 -2.50 66.23 -15.21
N LYS A 7 -2.83 67.21 -16.07
CA LYS A 7 -2.10 68.49 -16.18
C LYS A 7 -2.40 69.48 -15.04
N TYR A 8 -3.56 69.39 -14.39
CA TYR A 8 -3.97 70.36 -13.35
C TYR A 8 -3.99 69.79 -11.93
N LEU A 9 -4.13 68.47 -11.75
CA LEU A 9 -4.27 67.85 -10.41
C LEU A 9 -3.13 66.91 -10.04
N GLY A 10 -2.26 66.51 -10.98
CA GLY A 10 -1.14 65.58 -10.71
C GLY A 10 -1.57 64.17 -10.29
N ILE A 11 -2.84 63.80 -10.54
CA ILE A 11 -3.41 62.50 -10.16
C ILE A 11 -3.21 61.51 -11.32
N GLY A 12 -2.54 60.38 -11.04
CA GLY A 12 -2.27 59.34 -12.03
C GLY A 12 -3.53 58.71 -12.64
N PRO A 13 -3.45 58.16 -13.87
CA PRO A 13 -4.60 57.67 -14.64
C PRO A 13 -5.38 56.53 -13.94
N GLU A 14 -4.72 55.76 -13.08
CA GLU A 14 -5.34 54.69 -12.28
C GLU A 14 -6.21 55.23 -11.14
N LEU A 15 -5.74 56.27 -10.44
CA LEU A 15 -6.55 56.96 -9.43
C LEU A 15 -7.75 57.67 -10.07
N GLN A 16 -7.60 58.22 -11.27
CA GLN A 16 -8.71 58.83 -12.01
C GLN A 16 -9.79 57.81 -12.36
N SER A 17 -9.42 56.59 -12.78
CA SER A 17 -10.40 55.54 -13.10
C SER A 17 -11.09 55.01 -11.84
N GLN A 18 -10.36 54.78 -10.74
CA GLN A 18 -10.92 54.36 -9.45
C GLN A 18 -11.91 55.39 -8.88
N LEU A 19 -11.57 56.68 -8.96
CA LEU A 19 -12.48 57.77 -8.56
C LEU A 19 -13.72 57.82 -9.44
N LEU A 20 -13.57 57.69 -10.76
CA LEU A 20 -14.70 57.66 -11.69
C LEU A 20 -15.64 56.49 -11.42
N TYR A 21 -15.11 55.27 -11.21
CA TYR A 21 -15.91 54.10 -10.85
C TYR A 21 -16.59 54.27 -9.48
N THR A 22 -15.89 54.85 -8.50
CA THR A 22 -16.46 55.16 -7.18
C THR A 22 -17.67 56.09 -7.30
N VAL A 23 -17.54 57.17 -8.07
CA VAL A 23 -18.63 58.14 -8.33
C VAL A 23 -19.79 57.46 -9.04
N ILE A 24 -19.53 56.65 -10.08
CA ILE A 24 -20.56 55.92 -10.81
C ILE A 24 -21.32 54.96 -9.88
N ILE A 25 -20.60 54.15 -9.08
CA ILE A 25 -21.21 53.20 -8.14
C ILE A 25 -22.10 53.92 -7.13
N LEU A 26 -21.65 55.02 -6.56
CA LEU A 26 -22.43 55.81 -5.60
C LEU A 26 -23.70 56.39 -6.25
N ILE A 27 -23.59 56.94 -7.45
CA ILE A 27 -24.75 57.49 -8.20
C ILE A 27 -25.75 56.39 -8.52
N VAL A 28 -25.27 55.25 -9.04
CA VAL A 28 -26.11 54.11 -9.41
C VAL A 28 -26.84 53.56 -8.19
N LEU A 29 -26.12 53.26 -7.10
CA LEU A 29 -26.74 52.73 -5.88
C LEU A 29 -27.70 53.72 -5.22
N TRP A 30 -27.36 55.03 -5.24
CA TRP A 30 -28.26 56.07 -4.76
C TRP A 30 -29.55 56.13 -5.59
N LEU A 31 -29.44 56.09 -6.92
CA LEU A 31 -30.59 56.11 -7.83
C LEU A 31 -31.45 54.86 -7.65
N PHE A 32 -30.84 53.67 -7.61
CA PHE A 32 -31.55 52.42 -7.38
C PHE A 32 -32.29 52.42 -6.03
N ARG A 33 -31.63 52.85 -4.95
CA ARG A 33 -32.29 53.00 -3.65
C ARG A 33 -33.45 53.98 -3.71
N LYS A 34 -33.27 55.13 -4.37
CA LYS A 34 -34.32 56.14 -4.54
C LYS A 34 -35.52 55.58 -5.30
N LEU A 35 -35.30 54.77 -6.33
CA LEU A 35 -36.38 54.10 -7.07
C LEU A 35 -37.09 53.06 -6.20
N ILE A 36 -36.35 52.20 -5.49
CA ILE A 36 -36.93 51.20 -4.58
C ILE A 36 -37.80 51.88 -3.51
N VAL A 37 -37.30 52.94 -2.88
CA VAL A 37 -38.06 53.67 -1.86
C VAL A 37 -39.32 54.30 -2.47
N LYS A 38 -39.18 55.01 -3.60
CA LYS A 38 -40.30 55.73 -4.24
C LYS A 38 -41.39 54.80 -4.80
N TYR A 39 -41.01 53.68 -5.41
CA TYR A 39 -41.95 52.82 -6.13
C TYR A 39 -42.45 51.63 -5.31
N ILE A 40 -41.71 51.21 -4.29
CA ILE A 40 -42.06 50.04 -3.47
C ILE A 40 -42.40 50.49 -2.04
N VAL A 41 -41.46 51.12 -1.34
CA VAL A 41 -41.58 51.39 0.10
C VAL A 41 -42.62 52.48 0.40
N ASP A 42 -42.71 53.52 -0.42
CA ASP A 42 -43.68 54.62 -0.26
C ASP A 42 -45.12 54.23 -0.63
N ARG A 43 -45.33 53.04 -1.23
CA ARG A 43 -46.67 52.49 -1.51
C ARG A 43 -47.20 51.60 -0.38
N LEU A 44 -46.42 51.39 0.68
CA LEU A 44 -46.85 50.61 1.85
C LEU A 44 -47.75 51.47 2.74
N GLU A 45 -48.99 51.01 2.95
CA GLU A 45 -49.99 51.69 3.78
C GLU A 45 -49.66 51.60 5.28
N ASN A 46 -49.01 50.51 5.72
CA ASN A 46 -48.63 50.29 7.10
C ASN A 46 -47.36 51.08 7.47
N GLN A 47 -47.49 52.04 8.40
CA GLN A 47 -46.38 52.90 8.82
C GLN A 47 -45.21 52.11 9.45
N LYS A 48 -45.48 51.02 10.17
CA LYS A 48 -44.43 50.18 10.78
C LYS A 48 -43.60 49.47 9.71
N GLU A 49 -44.26 48.93 8.68
CA GLU A 49 -43.59 48.25 7.57
C GLU A 49 -42.78 49.23 6.72
N ARG A 50 -43.35 50.40 6.40
CA ARG A 50 -42.64 51.46 5.67
C ARG A 50 -41.33 51.87 6.36
N TYR A 51 -41.38 52.04 7.70
CA TYR A 51 -40.20 52.37 8.48
C TYR A 51 -39.16 51.24 8.47
N GLN A 52 -39.58 49.99 8.67
CA GLN A 52 -38.68 48.83 8.64
C GLN A 52 -38.01 48.68 7.26
N TRP A 53 -38.77 48.75 6.17
CA TRP A 53 -38.23 48.63 4.81
C TRP A 53 -37.31 49.79 4.43
N THR A 54 -37.58 51.01 4.90
CA THR A 54 -36.67 52.15 4.71
C THR A 54 -35.33 51.93 5.42
N LYS A 55 -35.36 51.38 6.64
CA LYS A 55 -34.15 51.03 7.40
C LYS A 55 -33.39 49.88 6.74
N THR A 56 -34.10 48.81 6.35
CA THR A 56 -33.52 47.64 5.68
C THR A 56 -32.86 48.01 4.35
N THR A 57 -33.54 48.77 3.50
CA THR A 57 -32.96 49.23 2.22
C THR A 57 -31.73 50.11 2.44
N LYS A 58 -31.73 51.01 3.44
CA LYS A 58 -30.55 51.80 3.81
C LYS A 58 -29.37 50.91 4.24
N THR A 59 -29.61 49.93 5.12
CA THR A 59 -28.57 49.01 5.60
C THR A 59 -28.02 48.14 4.46
N ILE A 60 -28.88 47.59 3.61
CA ILE A 60 -28.47 46.78 2.46
C ILE A 60 -27.66 47.62 1.47
N THR A 61 -28.13 48.82 1.11
CA THR A 61 -27.39 49.71 0.21
C THR A 61 -26.03 50.08 0.79
N LEU A 62 -25.92 50.34 2.11
CA LEU A 62 -24.65 50.60 2.77
C LEU A 62 -23.69 49.40 2.67
N ILE A 63 -24.16 48.18 2.98
CA ILE A 63 -23.35 46.96 2.89
C ILE A 63 -22.85 46.73 1.47
N ILE A 64 -23.74 46.84 0.46
CA ILE A 64 -23.37 46.69 -0.95
C ILE A 64 -22.37 47.76 -1.38
N THR A 65 -22.55 49.01 -0.92
CA THR A 65 -21.63 50.10 -1.23
C THR A 65 -20.23 49.80 -0.68
N LEU A 66 -20.14 49.35 0.58
CA LEU A 66 -18.86 48.98 1.19
C LEU A 66 -18.16 47.84 0.44
N ILE A 67 -18.90 46.82 0.00
CA ILE A 67 -18.35 45.69 -0.78
C ILE A 67 -17.85 46.13 -2.17
N LEU A 68 -18.60 46.98 -2.87
CA LEU A 68 -18.21 47.44 -4.21
C LEU A 68 -17.04 48.42 -4.14
N LEU A 69 -17.01 49.31 -3.14
CA LEU A 69 -15.88 50.21 -2.94
C LEU A 69 -14.63 49.45 -2.51
N SER A 70 -14.76 48.40 -1.67
CA SER A 70 -13.60 47.60 -1.31
C SER A 70 -13.00 46.87 -2.51
N ARG A 71 -13.83 46.44 -3.47
CA ARG A 71 -13.37 45.90 -4.75
C ARG A 71 -12.58 46.93 -5.56
N VAL A 72 -13.10 48.16 -5.70
CA VAL A 72 -12.46 49.22 -6.51
C VAL A 72 -11.13 49.69 -5.93
N TRP A 73 -11.05 49.82 -4.59
CA TRP A 73 -9.89 50.43 -3.93
C TRP A 73 -8.83 49.44 -3.48
N PHE A 74 -9.22 48.22 -3.06
CA PHE A 74 -8.28 47.25 -2.50
C PHE A 74 -7.99 46.08 -3.44
N GLY A 75 -8.71 45.93 -4.56
CA GLY A 75 -8.54 44.77 -5.46
C GLY A 75 -8.67 43.43 -4.74
N PHE A 76 -9.33 43.41 -3.57
CA PHE A 76 -9.21 42.35 -2.56
C PHE A 76 -9.56 40.96 -3.13
N PHE A 77 -10.45 40.90 -4.11
CA PHE A 77 -10.86 39.66 -4.75
C PHE A 77 -9.82 39.04 -5.69
N ASP A 78 -8.85 39.82 -6.21
CA ASP A 78 -7.87 39.33 -7.17
C ASP A 78 -6.78 38.47 -6.48
N GLN A 79 -6.50 38.74 -5.20
CA GLN A 79 -5.49 38.01 -4.42
C GLN A 79 -6.08 36.89 -3.55
N VAL A 80 -7.38 36.94 -3.24
CA VAL A 80 -8.07 35.91 -2.45
C VAL A 80 -8.02 34.55 -3.16
N GLY A 81 -8.15 34.50 -4.49
CA GLY A 81 -8.02 33.27 -5.25
C GLY A 81 -6.64 32.62 -5.11
N THR A 82 -5.57 33.41 -5.20
CA THR A 82 -4.19 32.94 -5.02
C THR A 82 -3.93 32.49 -3.58
N PHE A 83 -4.40 33.24 -2.59
CA PHE A 83 -4.30 32.86 -1.18
C PHE A 83 -5.03 31.55 -0.88
N LEU A 84 -6.28 31.42 -1.32
CA LEU A 84 -7.06 30.19 -1.14
C LEU A 84 -6.44 29.01 -1.88
N GLY A 85 -5.89 29.23 -3.08
CA GLY A 85 -5.17 28.22 -3.83
C GLY A 85 -3.93 27.71 -3.09
N LEU A 86 -3.10 28.63 -2.59
CA LEU A 86 -1.90 28.28 -1.83
C LEU A 86 -2.25 27.59 -0.50
N LEU A 87 -3.25 28.10 0.22
CA LEU A 87 -3.75 27.49 1.45
C LEU A 87 -4.27 26.06 1.21
N SER A 88 -5.06 25.87 0.14
CA SER A 88 -5.60 24.56 -0.23
C SER A 88 -4.49 23.58 -0.62
N ALA A 89 -3.48 24.03 -1.36
CA ALA A 89 -2.31 23.21 -1.69
C ALA A 89 -1.53 22.80 -0.43
N GLY A 90 -1.33 23.73 0.51
CA GLY A 90 -0.70 23.44 1.80
C GLY A 90 -1.48 22.40 2.62
N ILE A 91 -2.80 22.54 2.69
CA ILE A 91 -3.68 21.56 3.37
C ILE A 91 -3.63 20.20 2.67
N ALA A 92 -3.67 20.16 1.34
CA ALA A 92 -3.61 18.91 0.58
C ALA A 92 -2.28 18.17 0.79
N ILE A 93 -1.16 18.88 0.85
CA ILE A 93 0.16 18.30 1.15
C ILE A 93 0.19 17.78 2.59
N ALA A 94 -0.32 18.55 3.54
CA ALA A 94 -0.35 18.16 4.95
C ALA A 94 -1.24 16.93 5.21
N LEU A 95 -2.36 16.80 4.49
CA LEU A 95 -3.30 15.69 4.63
C LEU A 95 -3.02 14.51 3.68
N LYS A 96 -1.97 14.59 2.87
CA LYS A 96 -1.65 13.57 1.86
C LYS A 96 -1.65 12.15 2.44
N ASP A 97 -0.91 11.93 3.53
CA ASP A 97 -0.75 10.58 4.09
C ASP A 97 -2.06 10.05 4.69
N LEU A 98 -2.88 10.91 5.31
CA LEU A 98 -4.20 10.54 5.81
C LEU A 98 -5.13 10.12 4.67
N LEU A 99 -5.15 10.89 3.59
CA LEU A 99 -5.95 10.58 2.40
C LEU A 99 -5.48 9.28 1.74
N VAL A 100 -4.18 9.06 1.61
CA VAL A 100 -3.60 7.83 1.03
C VAL A 100 -3.95 6.59 1.87
N ASN A 101 -3.93 6.71 3.20
CA ASN A 101 -4.34 5.61 4.08
C ASN A 101 -5.85 5.34 4.01
N LEU A 102 -6.67 6.38 3.91
CA LEU A 102 -8.12 6.25 3.76
C LEU A 102 -8.48 5.58 2.41
N THR A 103 -7.87 6.00 1.31
CA THR A 103 -8.10 5.36 0.01
C THR A 103 -7.58 3.93 -0.01
N GLY A 104 -6.43 3.67 0.63
CA GLY A 104 -5.89 2.33 0.82
C GLY A 104 -6.85 1.41 1.57
N TRP A 105 -7.50 1.91 2.62
CA TRP A 105 -8.53 1.17 3.35
C TRP A 105 -9.72 0.78 2.47
N VAL A 106 -10.27 1.76 1.73
CA VAL A 106 -11.38 1.53 0.79
C VAL A 106 -10.98 0.51 -0.27
N PHE A 107 -9.75 0.60 -0.78
CA PHE A 107 -9.22 -0.37 -1.73
C PHE A 107 -9.13 -1.77 -1.14
N ILE A 108 -8.62 -1.94 0.09
CA ILE A 108 -8.57 -3.24 0.77
C ILE A 108 -9.99 -3.81 0.91
N LEU A 109 -10.98 -3.00 1.29
CA LEU A 109 -12.35 -3.47 1.47
C LEU A 109 -13.04 -3.88 0.17
N ILE A 110 -12.86 -3.11 -0.92
CA ILE A 110 -13.52 -3.35 -2.20
C ILE A 110 -12.80 -4.44 -3.00
N ARG A 111 -11.48 -4.30 -3.17
CA ARG A 111 -10.68 -5.21 -4.01
C ARG A 111 -10.22 -6.45 -3.28
N LYS A 112 -10.22 -6.43 -1.94
CA LYS A 112 -9.84 -7.56 -1.07
C LYS A 112 -8.56 -8.26 -1.55
N PRO A 113 -7.44 -7.53 -1.71
CA PRO A 113 -6.17 -8.14 -2.07
C PRO A 113 -5.66 -9.11 -0.97
N PHE A 114 -6.14 -8.91 0.27
CA PHE A 114 -6.08 -9.84 1.39
C PHE A 114 -7.29 -9.61 2.31
N LYS A 115 -7.56 -10.55 3.20
CA LYS A 115 -8.61 -10.48 4.23
C LYS A 115 -8.04 -10.80 5.62
N ILE A 116 -8.84 -10.53 6.65
CA ILE A 116 -8.54 -10.99 8.01
C ILE A 116 -8.39 -12.52 7.98
N GLY A 117 -7.31 -13.00 8.58
CA GLY A 117 -6.91 -14.40 8.60
C GLY A 117 -6.01 -14.81 7.43
N ASP A 118 -5.69 -13.95 6.47
CA ASP A 118 -4.69 -14.29 5.45
C ASP A 118 -3.26 -14.13 5.98
N ARG A 119 -2.35 -14.98 5.53
CA ARG A 119 -0.91 -14.79 5.71
C ARG A 119 -0.36 -13.97 4.56
N ILE A 120 0.23 -12.82 4.86
CA ILE A 120 0.75 -11.88 3.85
C ILE A 120 2.20 -11.50 4.13
N GLN A 121 2.89 -11.05 3.10
CA GLN A 121 4.16 -10.34 3.18
C GLN A 121 4.01 -8.95 2.57
N ILE A 122 4.39 -7.92 3.31
CA ILE A 122 4.45 -6.55 2.80
C ILE A 122 5.67 -5.84 3.38
N ASP A 123 6.46 -5.22 2.50
CA ASP A 123 7.71 -4.53 2.88
C ASP A 123 8.66 -5.39 3.74
N GLY A 124 8.78 -6.68 3.43
CA GLY A 124 9.61 -7.63 4.16
C GLY A 124 8.98 -8.20 5.44
N VAL A 125 7.89 -7.61 5.96
CA VAL A 125 7.16 -8.13 7.11
C VAL A 125 6.22 -9.25 6.69
N ILE A 126 6.39 -10.44 7.27
CA ILE A 126 5.49 -11.59 7.08
C ILE A 126 4.59 -11.70 8.31
N GLY A 127 3.29 -11.91 8.12
CA GLY A 127 2.37 -12.11 9.23
C GLY A 127 0.95 -12.50 8.83
N ASP A 128 0.17 -12.95 9.81
CA ASP A 128 -1.26 -13.22 9.65
C ASP A 128 -2.07 -11.95 9.97
N VAL A 129 -2.95 -11.52 9.06
CA VAL A 129 -3.79 -10.33 9.24
C VAL A 129 -4.83 -10.58 10.32
N ILE A 130 -4.86 -9.73 11.35
CA ILE A 130 -5.81 -9.86 12.47
C ILE A 130 -6.89 -8.78 12.47
N ASP A 131 -6.64 -7.62 11.88
CA ASP A 131 -7.55 -6.47 11.96
C ASP A 131 -7.34 -5.49 10.81
N LEU A 132 -8.42 -4.84 10.35
CA LEU A 132 -8.45 -3.83 9.29
C LEU A 132 -9.10 -2.54 9.83
N ARG A 133 -8.31 -1.49 10.06
CA ARG A 133 -8.79 -0.19 10.57
C ARG A 133 -8.69 0.90 9.49
N LEU A 134 -9.28 2.05 9.76
CA LEU A 134 -9.41 3.16 8.80
C LEU A 134 -8.07 3.64 8.22
N PHE A 135 -7.01 3.71 9.03
CA PHE A 135 -5.70 4.22 8.61
C PHE A 135 -4.60 3.16 8.56
N GLN A 136 -4.83 1.98 9.16
CA GLN A 136 -3.85 0.91 9.23
C GLN A 136 -4.52 -0.46 9.35
N PHE A 137 -3.81 -1.51 8.97
CA PHE A 137 -4.17 -2.89 9.30
C PHE A 137 -3.13 -3.47 10.25
N SER A 138 -3.49 -4.56 10.94
CA SER A 138 -2.62 -5.19 11.94
C SER A 138 -2.35 -6.63 11.54
N VAL A 139 -1.09 -7.04 11.69
CA VAL A 139 -0.65 -8.42 11.46
C VAL A 139 0.03 -8.96 12.71
N VAL A 140 -0.13 -10.24 12.99
CA VAL A 140 0.74 -10.96 13.93
C VAL A 140 1.95 -11.42 13.15
N GLU A 141 3.13 -10.92 13.54
CA GLU A 141 4.39 -11.17 12.86
C GLU A 141 4.78 -12.65 12.96
N VAL A 142 5.29 -13.17 11.84
CA VAL A 142 5.78 -14.54 11.69
C VAL A 142 7.22 -14.48 11.18
N GLY A 143 8.15 -15.17 11.86
CA GLY A 143 9.57 -15.19 11.51
C GLY A 143 10.40 -14.04 12.10
N ASN A 144 11.36 -13.51 11.35
CA ASN A 144 12.27 -12.41 11.73
C ASN A 144 13.18 -12.71 12.93
N TRP A 145 12.68 -12.57 14.16
CA TRP A 145 13.44 -12.84 15.40
C TRP A 145 13.47 -14.33 15.76
N VAL A 146 12.42 -15.06 15.38
CA VAL A 146 12.33 -16.51 15.59
C VAL A 146 12.61 -17.18 14.26
N ASP A 147 13.60 -18.06 14.23
CA ASP A 147 13.94 -18.79 13.01
C ASP A 147 12.75 -19.67 12.59
N ALA A 148 12.40 -19.61 11.30
CA ALA A 148 11.28 -20.29 10.62
C ALA A 148 9.85 -20.08 11.16
N ASP A 149 8.98 -19.46 10.33
CA ASP A 149 7.51 -19.55 10.20
C ASP A 149 6.61 -19.62 11.46
N GLN A 150 7.16 -19.31 12.62
CA GLN A 150 6.45 -19.24 13.89
C GLN A 150 6.06 -17.80 14.21
N SER A 151 4.94 -17.66 14.90
CA SER A 151 4.51 -16.36 15.42
C SER A 151 5.52 -15.85 16.44
N THR A 152 5.95 -14.61 16.29
CA THR A 152 6.80 -13.95 17.29
C THR A 152 5.99 -13.41 18.48
N GLY A 153 4.65 -13.43 18.37
CA GLY A 153 3.74 -12.77 19.30
C GLY A 153 3.67 -11.24 19.15
N ARG A 154 4.49 -10.63 18.28
CA ARG A 154 4.46 -9.20 18.02
C ARG A 154 3.31 -8.86 17.08
N ILE A 155 2.58 -7.79 17.40
CA ILE A 155 1.57 -7.21 16.52
C ILE A 155 2.20 -6.01 15.81
N ILE A 156 2.18 -6.03 14.48
CA ILE A 156 2.69 -4.94 13.65
C ILE A 156 1.51 -4.21 13.01
N HIS A 157 1.46 -2.90 13.22
CA HIS A 157 0.49 -2.01 12.59
C HIS A 157 1.09 -1.40 11.34
N ILE A 158 0.42 -1.59 10.21
CA ILE A 158 0.92 -1.21 8.89
C ILE A 158 -0.04 -0.18 8.29
N PRO A 159 0.42 1.02 7.90
CA PRO A 159 -0.43 2.02 7.25
C PRO A 159 -1.05 1.45 5.98
N ASN A 160 -2.36 1.66 5.81
CA ASN A 160 -3.10 1.13 4.66
C ASN A 160 -2.52 1.62 3.31
N GLY A 161 -1.92 2.80 3.28
CA GLY A 161 -1.27 3.37 2.10
C GLY A 161 -0.14 2.52 1.52
N MET A 162 0.47 1.65 2.34
CA MET A 162 1.56 0.78 1.90
C MET A 162 1.13 -0.17 0.77
N VAL A 163 -0.16 -0.51 0.67
CA VAL A 163 -0.69 -1.38 -0.40
C VAL A 163 -0.51 -0.80 -1.82
N TYR A 164 -0.27 0.51 -1.94
CA TYR A 164 -0.01 1.17 -3.23
C TYR A 164 1.47 1.32 -3.54
N ILE A 165 2.30 1.45 -2.50
CA ILE A 165 3.71 1.85 -2.62
C ILE A 165 4.60 0.62 -2.70
N LYS A 166 4.25 -0.43 -1.94
CA LYS A 166 5.06 -1.63 -1.78
C LYS A 166 4.35 -2.80 -2.46
N TRP A 167 5.15 -3.70 -3.02
CA TRP A 167 4.62 -4.99 -3.46
C TRP A 167 4.17 -5.80 -2.24
N GLN A 168 3.22 -6.69 -2.48
CA GLN A 168 2.65 -7.56 -1.45
C GLN A 168 2.53 -8.99 -2.00
N ALA A 169 2.88 -9.97 -1.17
CA ALA A 169 2.60 -11.38 -1.43
C ALA A 169 1.54 -11.88 -0.47
N ASN A 170 0.63 -12.73 -0.95
CA ASN A 170 -0.38 -13.37 -0.12
C ASN A 170 -0.20 -14.89 -0.25
N TYR A 171 0.15 -15.53 0.85
CA TYR A 171 0.46 -16.97 0.88
C TYR A 171 -0.81 -17.83 0.97
N THR A 172 -1.96 -17.23 1.28
CA THR A 172 -3.22 -17.95 1.50
C THR A 172 -4.38 -17.39 0.67
N ALA A 173 -4.09 -16.56 -0.35
CA ALA A 173 -5.09 -15.97 -1.23
C ALA A 173 -5.78 -17.05 -2.08
N GLY A 174 -6.92 -17.53 -1.62
CA GLY A 174 -7.76 -18.51 -2.32
C GLY A 174 -7.14 -19.91 -2.44
N PHE A 175 -5.89 -20.09 -2.02
CA PHE A 175 -5.22 -21.37 -1.91
C PHE A 175 -4.24 -21.35 -0.73
N GLU A 176 -4.36 -22.29 0.21
CA GLU A 176 -3.60 -22.26 1.46
C GLU A 176 -2.28 -23.06 1.41
N TYR A 177 -1.89 -23.53 0.23
CA TYR A 177 -0.70 -24.35 0.06
C TYR A 177 0.36 -23.68 -0.81
N ILE A 178 1.61 -23.95 -0.46
CA ILE A 178 2.81 -23.42 -1.08
C ILE A 178 3.79 -24.54 -1.40
N TRP A 179 4.67 -24.29 -2.35
CA TRP A 179 5.84 -25.13 -2.57
C TRP A 179 6.88 -24.85 -1.49
N ASN A 180 7.34 -25.91 -0.81
CA ASN A 180 8.49 -25.87 0.07
C ASN A 180 9.62 -26.70 -0.52
N GLU A 181 10.86 -26.27 -0.27
CA GLU A 181 12.06 -26.98 -0.70
C GLU A 181 12.97 -27.26 0.50
N ILE A 182 13.43 -28.52 0.61
CA ILE A 182 14.36 -28.97 1.65
C ILE A 182 15.66 -29.41 0.96
N PRO A 183 16.76 -28.65 1.08
CA PRO A 183 18.05 -29.04 0.53
C PRO A 183 18.75 -30.05 1.43
N VAL A 184 19.07 -31.22 0.90
CA VAL A 184 19.84 -32.26 1.58
C VAL A 184 21.15 -32.49 0.83
N LEU A 185 22.27 -32.06 1.43
CA LEU A 185 23.58 -32.17 0.82
C LEU A 185 24.31 -33.42 1.34
N ILE A 186 24.72 -34.30 0.44
CA ILE A 186 25.46 -35.53 0.76
C ILE A 186 26.84 -35.54 0.10
N THR A 187 27.78 -36.30 0.65
CA THR A 187 29.16 -36.39 0.12
C THR A 187 29.21 -37.01 -1.29
N PHE A 188 30.34 -36.86 -2.00
CA PHE A 188 30.50 -37.46 -3.33
C PHE A 188 30.63 -38.99 -3.30
N GLU A 189 31.12 -39.50 -2.17
CA GLU A 189 31.31 -40.92 -1.87
C GLU A 189 29.98 -41.59 -1.52
N SER A 190 28.97 -40.82 -1.11
CA SER A 190 27.66 -41.33 -0.74
C SER A 190 26.92 -41.95 -1.92
N ASN A 191 26.15 -43.01 -1.65
CA ASN A 191 25.25 -43.58 -2.65
C ASN A 191 24.01 -42.67 -2.84
N TRP A 192 24.16 -41.66 -3.70
CA TRP A 192 23.13 -40.66 -3.96
C TRP A 192 21.83 -41.24 -4.51
N LYS A 193 21.86 -42.39 -5.20
CA LYS A 193 20.64 -43.04 -5.71
C LYS A 193 19.83 -43.62 -4.57
N THR A 194 20.47 -44.31 -3.64
CA THR A 194 19.82 -44.83 -2.43
C THR A 194 19.30 -43.69 -1.57
N ALA A 195 20.12 -42.67 -1.32
CA ALA A 195 19.70 -41.47 -0.59
C ALA A 195 18.47 -40.82 -1.24
N LYS A 196 18.49 -40.62 -2.57
CA LYS A 196 17.35 -40.06 -3.31
C LYS A 196 16.08 -40.90 -3.17
N ASN A 197 16.17 -42.22 -3.14
CA ASN A 197 15.02 -43.08 -2.92
C ASN A 197 14.43 -42.90 -1.51
N ILE A 198 15.29 -42.88 -0.48
CA ILE A 198 14.89 -42.62 0.90
C ILE A 198 14.18 -41.26 1.02
N LEU A 199 14.75 -40.21 0.41
CA LEU A 199 14.14 -38.87 0.43
C LEU A 199 12.76 -38.85 -0.24
N ASN A 200 12.60 -39.58 -1.35
CA ASN A 200 11.30 -39.72 -2.03
C ASN A 200 10.28 -40.46 -1.15
N GLU A 201 10.70 -41.43 -0.35
CA GLU A 201 9.82 -42.15 0.57
C GLU A 201 9.45 -41.29 1.78
N ALA A 202 10.42 -40.63 2.41
CA ALA A 202 10.21 -39.74 3.55
C ALA A 202 9.22 -38.61 3.22
N VAL A 203 9.39 -37.97 2.06
CA VAL A 203 8.44 -36.94 1.61
C VAL A 203 7.08 -37.53 1.26
N LYS A 204 6.96 -38.74 0.72
CA LYS A 204 5.64 -39.36 0.47
C LYS A 204 4.87 -39.67 1.75
N ILE A 205 5.57 -40.04 2.83
CA ILE A 205 4.95 -40.33 4.13
C ILE A 205 4.42 -39.05 4.80
N HIS A 206 5.20 -37.95 4.73
CA HIS A 206 4.93 -36.73 5.50
C HIS A 206 4.42 -35.54 4.68
N SER A 207 4.51 -35.59 3.36
CA SER A 207 3.76 -34.69 2.50
C SER A 207 2.27 -34.94 2.68
N ILE A 208 1.46 -33.98 2.25
CA ILE A 208 0.02 -34.12 2.33
C ILE A 208 -0.34 -35.39 1.55
N ASN A 209 -0.86 -36.40 2.25
CA ASN A 209 -1.75 -37.38 1.64
C ASN A 209 -2.93 -36.55 1.15
N LEU A 210 -2.84 -36.04 -0.07
CA LEU A 210 -3.86 -35.23 -0.68
C LEU A 210 -5.07 -36.13 -0.73
N THR A 211 -5.98 -35.95 0.23
CA THR A 211 -7.29 -36.55 0.09
C THR A 211 -7.83 -36.06 -1.26
N PRO A 212 -8.60 -36.88 -1.98
CA PRO A 212 -9.13 -36.48 -3.28
C PRO A 212 -9.81 -35.11 -3.24
N GLU A 213 -10.38 -34.72 -2.10
CA GLU A 213 -10.96 -33.40 -1.84
C GLU A 213 -9.91 -32.29 -1.80
N ALA A 214 -8.77 -32.50 -1.12
CA ALA A 214 -7.69 -31.52 -1.07
C ALA A 214 -7.12 -31.30 -2.47
N GLU A 215 -6.82 -32.37 -3.22
CA GLU A 215 -6.30 -32.28 -4.59
C GLU A 215 -7.28 -31.53 -5.52
N LYS A 216 -8.58 -31.77 -5.37
CA LYS A 216 -9.62 -31.06 -6.09
C LYS A 216 -9.62 -29.57 -5.77
N GLN A 217 -9.54 -29.20 -4.48
CA GLN A 217 -9.42 -27.80 -4.06
C GLN A 217 -8.15 -27.14 -4.60
N ILE A 218 -7.02 -27.86 -4.60
CA ILE A 218 -5.79 -27.39 -5.25
C ILE A 218 -6.08 -27.09 -6.71
N LYS A 219 -6.58 -28.05 -7.48
CA LYS A 219 -6.83 -27.89 -8.92
C LYS A 219 -7.83 -26.77 -9.23
N GLU A 220 -8.87 -26.61 -8.42
CA GLU A 220 -9.86 -25.53 -8.59
C GLU A 220 -9.26 -24.15 -8.32
N ALA A 221 -8.51 -24.01 -7.23
CA ALA A 221 -7.81 -22.76 -6.93
C ALA A 221 -6.73 -22.44 -7.97
N SER A 222 -5.98 -23.46 -8.39
CA SER A 222 -4.98 -23.38 -9.46
C SER A 222 -5.56 -22.83 -10.76
N LYS A 223 -6.75 -23.31 -11.16
CA LYS A 223 -7.47 -22.78 -12.34
C LYS A 223 -7.84 -21.32 -12.18
N LYS A 224 -8.34 -20.94 -10.99
CA LYS A 224 -8.72 -19.54 -10.68
C LYS A 224 -7.54 -18.57 -10.77
N TYR A 225 -6.36 -19.00 -10.34
CA TYR A 225 -5.13 -18.20 -10.37
C TYR A 225 -4.23 -18.49 -11.57
N MET A 226 -4.67 -19.32 -12.52
CA MET A 226 -3.89 -19.81 -13.66
C MET A 226 -2.50 -20.37 -13.28
N ILE A 227 -2.38 -20.94 -12.08
CA ILE A 227 -1.16 -21.60 -11.63
C ILE A 227 -1.17 -23.01 -12.24
N ILE A 228 -0.24 -23.27 -13.15
CA ILE A 228 -0.13 -24.58 -13.80
C ILE A 228 0.69 -25.51 -12.90
N PHE A 229 -0.01 -26.31 -12.09
CA PHE A 229 0.62 -27.42 -11.39
C PHE A 229 0.74 -28.62 -12.33
N ASN A 230 1.90 -28.78 -12.98
CA ASN A 230 2.13 -29.92 -13.87
C ASN A 230 2.16 -31.26 -13.13
N LYS A 231 2.68 -31.27 -11.89
CA LYS A 231 2.70 -32.42 -10.98
C LYS A 231 2.57 -31.91 -9.55
N LEU A 232 1.57 -32.39 -8.82
CA LEU A 232 1.40 -32.11 -7.38
C LEU A 232 2.24 -33.06 -6.52
N ASP A 233 2.73 -34.15 -7.13
CA ASP A 233 3.56 -35.14 -6.47
C ASP A 233 4.89 -34.53 -6.02
N PRO A 234 5.36 -34.88 -4.82
CA PRO A 234 6.67 -34.47 -4.36
C PRO A 234 7.75 -35.05 -5.27
N ILE A 235 8.82 -34.29 -5.48
CA ILE A 235 9.94 -34.65 -6.34
C ILE A 235 11.28 -34.31 -5.67
N VAL A 236 12.28 -35.17 -5.86
CA VAL A 236 13.64 -34.90 -5.44
C VAL A 236 14.51 -34.56 -6.65
N TYR A 237 14.96 -33.31 -6.72
CA TYR A 237 15.93 -32.86 -7.73
C TYR A 237 17.35 -33.23 -7.31
N THR A 238 18.22 -33.43 -8.29
CA THR A 238 19.62 -33.76 -8.05
C THR A 238 20.47 -32.70 -8.75
N SER A 239 21.40 -32.09 -8.01
CA SER A 239 22.38 -31.15 -8.53
C SER A 239 23.73 -31.37 -7.86
N VAL A 240 24.81 -30.91 -8.48
CA VAL A 240 26.16 -30.98 -7.90
C VAL A 240 26.50 -29.61 -7.28
N ARG A 241 27.19 -29.63 -6.13
CA ARG A 241 27.70 -28.46 -5.39
C ARG A 241 29.18 -28.70 -5.04
N ASP A 242 29.85 -27.67 -4.53
CA ASP A 242 31.30 -27.69 -4.30
C ASP A 242 31.75 -28.80 -3.35
N SER A 243 30.95 -29.10 -2.32
CA SER A 243 31.24 -30.10 -1.29
C SER A 243 30.44 -31.39 -1.41
N GLY A 244 29.64 -31.60 -2.48
CA GLY A 244 28.87 -32.84 -2.63
C GLY A 244 27.73 -32.81 -3.64
N ILE A 245 26.84 -33.80 -3.52
CA ILE A 245 25.62 -33.93 -4.32
C ILE A 245 24.45 -33.35 -3.52
N LEU A 246 23.79 -32.32 -4.05
CA LEU A 246 22.62 -31.70 -3.46
C LEU A 246 21.34 -32.36 -3.97
N LEU A 247 20.62 -33.00 -3.05
CA LEU A 247 19.29 -33.54 -3.27
C LEU A 247 18.25 -32.59 -2.69
N THR A 248 17.51 -31.89 -3.56
CA THR A 248 16.49 -30.93 -3.12
C THR A 248 15.12 -31.57 -3.20
N ILE A 249 14.50 -31.78 -2.04
CA ILE A 249 13.11 -32.24 -1.94
C ILE A 249 12.21 -31.04 -2.24
N ARG A 250 11.28 -31.17 -3.17
CA ARG A 250 10.25 -30.17 -3.46
C ARG A 250 8.88 -30.78 -3.28
N TYR A 251 8.06 -30.18 -2.44
CA TYR A 251 6.72 -30.69 -2.11
C TYR A 251 5.75 -29.56 -1.80
N ILE A 252 4.45 -29.84 -1.92
CA ILE A 252 3.40 -28.90 -1.52
C ILE A 252 3.09 -29.12 -0.05
N CYS A 253 2.95 -28.03 0.70
CA CYS A 253 2.53 -28.05 2.09
C CYS A 253 1.61 -26.86 2.39
N HIS A 254 0.81 -26.98 3.44
CA HIS A 254 0.00 -25.87 3.91
C HIS A 254 0.92 -24.76 4.46
N ALA A 255 0.71 -23.50 4.08
CA ALA A 255 1.62 -22.39 4.41
C ALA A 255 1.91 -22.27 5.92
N ARG A 256 0.90 -22.48 6.76
CA ARG A 256 1.03 -22.46 8.23
C ARG A 256 1.67 -23.70 8.85
N ARG A 257 1.76 -24.81 8.11
CA ARG A 257 2.31 -26.08 8.60
C ARG A 257 3.68 -26.41 7.99
N ARG A 258 4.26 -25.49 7.20
CA ARG A 258 5.55 -25.67 6.53
C ARG A 258 6.61 -26.23 7.47
N ARG A 259 6.87 -25.53 8.59
CA ARG A 259 7.84 -25.95 9.61
C ARG A 259 7.53 -27.33 10.20
N ALA A 260 6.28 -27.58 10.59
CA ALA A 260 5.89 -28.87 11.18
C ALA A 260 6.03 -30.04 10.19
N THR A 261 5.80 -29.81 8.89
CA THR A 261 6.03 -30.83 7.86
C THR A 261 7.52 -31.03 7.59
N GLU A 262 8.29 -29.95 7.56
CA GLU A 262 9.73 -29.97 7.34
C GLU A 262 10.47 -30.69 8.49
N GLU A 263 10.06 -30.44 9.73
CA GLU A 263 10.53 -31.15 10.93
C GLU A 263 10.35 -32.66 10.81
N LYS A 264 9.14 -33.13 10.51
CA LYS A 264 8.85 -34.56 10.35
C LYS A 264 9.67 -35.19 9.22
N ILE A 265 9.81 -34.49 8.09
CA ILE A 265 10.63 -34.97 6.97
C ILE A 265 12.09 -35.08 7.41
N TRP A 266 12.64 -34.08 8.08
CA TRP A 266 14.02 -34.12 8.56
C TRP A 266 14.27 -35.22 9.59
N GLU A 267 13.39 -35.40 10.57
CA GLU A 267 13.51 -36.48 11.55
C GLU A 267 13.53 -37.85 10.87
N GLU A 268 12.63 -38.08 9.91
CA GLU A 268 12.60 -39.33 9.14
C GLU A 268 13.89 -39.51 8.31
N ILE A 269 14.39 -38.46 7.66
CA ILE A 269 15.66 -38.51 6.91
C ILE A 269 16.82 -38.90 7.82
N LEU A 270 16.93 -38.28 8.99
CA LEU A 270 18.00 -38.58 9.95
C LEU A 270 17.93 -40.03 10.42
N VAL A 271 16.73 -40.52 10.75
CA VAL A 271 16.50 -41.91 11.17
C VAL A 271 16.83 -42.91 10.06
N GLN A 272 16.45 -42.61 8.81
CA GLN A 272 16.71 -43.51 7.69
C GLN A 272 18.17 -43.50 7.26
N PHE A 273 18.81 -42.33 7.18
CA PHE A 273 20.22 -42.21 6.78
C PHE A 273 21.13 -42.92 7.79
N ALA A 274 20.81 -42.87 9.09
CA ALA A 274 21.56 -43.58 10.13
C ALA A 274 21.58 -45.12 9.98
N LYS A 275 20.73 -45.70 9.13
CA LYS A 275 20.72 -47.15 8.84
C LYS A 275 21.72 -47.55 7.74
N TYR A 276 22.33 -46.59 7.06
CA TYR A 276 23.20 -46.83 5.90
C TYR A 276 24.59 -46.22 6.14
N ASP A 277 25.62 -47.07 6.17
CA ASP A 277 27.02 -46.63 6.36
C ASP A 277 27.61 -45.93 5.12
N ASN A 278 26.86 -45.84 4.01
CA ASN A 278 27.30 -45.25 2.74
C ASN A 278 26.51 -44.00 2.34
N ILE A 279 25.90 -43.32 3.31
CA ILE A 279 25.20 -42.06 3.11
C ILE A 279 25.62 -41.10 4.22
N ASP A 280 26.44 -40.12 3.86
CA ASP A 280 26.96 -39.11 4.78
C ASP A 280 26.50 -37.71 4.35
N PHE A 281 26.12 -36.89 5.33
CA PHE A 281 25.87 -35.47 5.08
C PHE A 281 27.17 -34.75 4.76
N ALA A 282 27.14 -33.94 3.70
CA ALA A 282 28.30 -33.14 3.36
C ALA A 282 28.41 -31.92 4.27
N TYR A 283 29.65 -31.61 4.62
CA TYR A 283 30.04 -30.39 5.33
C TYR A 283 31.01 -29.61 4.43
N PRO A 284 31.22 -28.31 4.67
CA PRO A 284 32.25 -27.57 3.96
C PRO A 284 33.62 -28.25 4.11
N THR A 285 34.20 -28.71 3.00
CA THR A 285 35.49 -29.41 2.97
C THR A 285 36.51 -28.57 2.22
N THR A 286 37.76 -28.60 2.71
CA THR A 286 38.90 -27.99 2.01
C THR A 286 39.97 -29.06 1.85
N ARG A 287 40.36 -29.35 0.60
CA ARG A 287 41.45 -30.28 0.33
C ARG A 287 42.76 -29.53 0.31
N PHE A 288 43.66 -29.88 1.23
CA PHE A 288 45.06 -29.48 1.15
C PHE A 288 45.77 -30.45 0.20
N TYR A 289 46.38 -29.90 -0.86
CA TYR A 289 47.12 -30.68 -1.85
C TYR A 289 48.62 -30.48 -1.65
N ASN A 290 49.35 -31.57 -1.43
CA ASN A 290 50.81 -31.53 -1.38
C ASN A 290 51.41 -32.00 -2.70
N ASN A 291 51.89 -31.06 -3.50
CA ASN A 291 52.46 -31.35 -4.81
C ASN A 291 53.67 -32.30 -4.79
N LYS A 292 54.42 -32.37 -3.68
CA LYS A 292 55.57 -33.30 -3.58
C LYS A 292 55.15 -34.76 -3.50
N ASN A 293 53.99 -35.04 -2.91
CA ASN A 293 53.51 -36.40 -2.65
C ASN A 293 52.41 -36.84 -3.63
N GLU A 294 51.61 -35.87 -4.11
CA GLU A 294 50.42 -36.12 -4.94
C GLU A 294 50.57 -35.56 -6.36
N GLY A 295 51.70 -34.92 -6.67
CA GLY A 295 52.06 -34.43 -7.99
C GLY A 295 52.00 -35.54 -9.03
N LYS A 296 51.33 -35.29 -10.17
CA LYS A 296 51.55 -36.11 -11.36
C LYS A 296 53.02 -35.98 -11.72
N GLY A 297 53.74 -37.11 -11.66
CA GLY A 297 55.18 -37.16 -11.91
C GLY A 297 55.53 -36.34 -13.16
N SER A 298 56.50 -35.46 -13.00
CA SER A 298 57.04 -34.66 -14.09
C SER A 298 57.50 -35.59 -15.21
N THR A 299 56.74 -35.63 -16.31
CA THR A 299 57.26 -36.02 -17.63
C THR A 299 58.29 -35.03 -18.09
#